data_AF-A0A410G7E8-F1
#
_entry.id   AF-A0A410G7E8-F1
#
_cell.length_a   1.000
_cell.length_b   1.000
_cell.length_c   1.000
_cell.angle_alpha   90.00
_cell.angle_beta   90.00
_cell.angle_gamma   90.00
#
_symmetry.space_group_name_H-M   'P 1'
#
loop_
_entity.id
_entity.type
_entity.pdbx_description
1 polymer ?
#
loop_
_entity_poly.entity_id
_entity_poly.type
_entity_poly.pdbx_seq_one_letter_code
_entity_poly.pdbx_strand_id
1 'polypeptide(L)' 'MVELTEAEKELIEAIRNFKKSQHNPSIDLEFWIRELFERLLHD' A
#
# COMPACT_ATOMS: atom_id res chain seq x y z
N MET A 1 6.49 -4.35 -22.96
CA MET A 1 5.86 -4.35 -21.63
C MET A 1 6.93 -4.70 -20.62
N VAL A 2 7.14 -3.87 -19.61
CA VAL A 2 8.09 -4.22 -18.53
C VAL A 2 7.47 -5.37 -17.75
N GLU A 3 8.20 -6.47 -17.65
CA GLU A 3 7.79 -7.62 -16.85
C GLU A 3 8.04 -7.27 -15.39
N LEU A 4 6.98 -7.31 -14.58
CA LEU A 4 7.11 -7.06 -13.13
C LEU A 4 7.86 -8.23 -12.48
N THR A 5 8.76 -7.90 -11.58
CA THR A 5 9.35 -8.84 -10.64
C THR A 5 8.28 -9.41 -9.70
N GLU A 6 8.58 -10.55 -9.07
CA GLU A 6 7.66 -11.13 -8.06
C GLU A 6 7.43 -10.19 -6.88
N ALA A 7 8.48 -9.49 -6.41
CA ALA A 7 8.35 -8.51 -5.33
C ALA A 7 7.39 -7.37 -5.67
N GLU A 8 7.42 -6.88 -6.91
CA GLU A 8 6.48 -5.82 -7.36
C GLU A 8 5.05 -6.34 -7.45
N LYS A 9 4.85 -7.60 -7.86
CA LYS A 9 3.51 -8.23 -7.89
C LYS A 9 2.95 -8.40 -6.47
N GLU A 10 3.78 -8.88 -5.54
CA GLU A 10 3.41 -9.03 -4.13
C GLU A 10 3.02 -7.69 -3.49
N LEU A 11 3.78 -6.63 -3.76
CA LEU A 11 3.47 -5.28 -3.29
C LEU A 11 2.12 -4.78 -3.82
N ILE A 12 1.87 -4.96 -5.12
CA ILE A 12 0.59 -4.57 -5.75
C ILE A 12 -0.58 -5.33 -5.11
N GLU A 13 -0.41 -6.62 -4.81
CA GLU A 13 -1.43 -7.45 -4.18
C GLU A 13 -1.72 -7.02 -2.74
N ALA A 14 -0.68 -6.69 -1.96
CA ALA A 14 -0.83 -6.14 -0.62
C ALA A 14 -1.62 -4.83 -0.63
N ILE A 15 -1.34 -3.92 -1.56
CA ILE A 15 -2.09 -2.65 -1.72
C ILE A 15 -3.55 -2.93 -2.08
N ARG A 16 -3.82 -3.87 -3.00
CA ARG A 16 -5.19 -4.24 -3.39
C ARG A 16 -5.97 -4.81 -2.20
N ASN A 17 -5.35 -5.66 -1.41
CA ASN A 17 -5.96 -6.24 -0.22
C ASN A 17 -6.25 -5.19 0.85
N PHE A 18 -5.33 -4.25 1.04
CA PHE A 18 -5.56 -3.09 1.89
C PHE A 18 -6.77 -2.26 1.43
N LYS A 19 -6.88 -1.95 0.13
CA LYS A 19 -8.05 -1.23 -0.40
C LYS A 19 -9.37 -1.99 -0.23
N LYS A 20 -9.35 -3.33 -0.36
CA LYS A 20 -10.53 -4.18 -0.18
C LYS A 20 -10.94 -4.33 1.30
N SER A 21 -9.99 -4.29 2.22
CA SER A 21 -10.27 -4.41 3.67
C SER A 21 -10.88 -3.15 4.27
N GLN A 22 -10.80 -2.01 3.57
CA GLN A 22 -11.47 -0.78 3.97
C GLN A 22 -12.99 -0.84 3.69
N HIS A 23 -13.72 -1.59 4.51
CA HIS A 23 -15.19 -1.60 4.50
C HIS A 23 -15.81 -0.34 5.16
N ASN A 24 -14.99 0.54 5.72
CA ASN A 24 -15.36 1.90 6.11
C ASN A 24 -14.04 2.70 6.29
N PRO A 25 -13.50 3.34 5.24
CA PRO A 25 -12.20 3.98 5.32
C PRO A 25 -12.27 5.19 6.25
N SER A 26 -11.68 5.07 7.44
CA SER A 26 -11.32 6.25 8.22
C SER A 26 -10.25 7.02 7.42
N ILE A 27 -10.56 8.26 7.04
CA ILE A 27 -9.65 9.16 6.32
C ILE A 27 -8.32 9.29 7.09
N ASP A 28 -8.39 9.31 8.43
CA ASP A 28 -7.21 9.36 9.29
C ASP A 28 -6.35 8.11 9.08
N LEU A 29 -6.94 6.92 9.07
CA LEU A 29 -6.19 5.67 8.89
C LEU A 29 -5.46 5.64 7.53
N GLU A 30 -6.07 6.16 6.46
CA GLU A 30 -5.39 6.29 5.16
C GLU A 30 -4.19 7.24 5.26
N PHE A 31 -4.36 8.39 5.92
CA PHE A 31 -3.28 9.36 6.12
C PHE A 31 -2.10 8.76 6.89
N TRP A 32 -2.37 8.09 8.02
CA TRP A 32 -1.36 7.42 8.85
C TRP A 32 -0.58 6.36 8.07
N ILE A 33 -1.26 5.59 7.21
CA ILE A 33 -0.61 4.54 6.41
C ILE A 33 0.29 5.16 5.34
N ARG A 34 -0.13 6.24 4.69
CA ARG A 34 0.71 6.98 3.74
C ARG A 34 1.95 7.54 4.42
N GLU A 35 1.80 8.21 5.56
CA GLU A 35 2.91 8.79 6.30
C GLU A 35 3.91 7.72 6.76
N LEU A 36 3.42 6.59 7.27
CA LEU A 36 4.28 5.46 7.63
C LEU A 36 5.07 4.92 6.43
N PHE A 37 4.41 4.79 5.28
CA PHE A 37 5.04 4.28 4.07
C PHE A 37 6.14 5.22 3.54
N GLU A 38 5.87 6.54 3.53
CA GLU A 38 6.86 7.56 3.15
C GLU A 38 8.08 7.52 4.08
N ARG A 39 7.87 7.38 5.40
CA ARG A 39 8.97 7.24 6.36
C ARG A 39 9.81 6.00 6.08
N LEU A 40 9.18 4.85 5.84
CA LEU A 40 9.91 3.61 5.54
C LEU A 40 10.69 3.63 4.21
N LEU A 41 10.31 4.50 3.27
CA LEU A 41 11.03 4.67 2.01
C LEU A 41 12.22 5.63 2.12
N HIS A 42 12.20 6.54 3.10
CA HIS A 42 13.14 7.66 3.20
C HIS A 42 14.02 7.66 4.46
N ASP A 43 13.73 6.81 5.46
CA ASP A 43 14.60 6.47 6.60
C ASP A 43 15.50 5.26 6.27
#